data_AF-A0AB39YB74-F1
#
_entry.id   AF-A0AB39YB74-F1
#
_cell.length_a   1.000
_cell.length_b   1.000
_cell.length_c   1.000
_cell.angle_alpha   90.00
_cell.angle_beta   90.00
_cell.angle_gamma   90.00
#
_symmetry.space_group_name_H-M   'P 1'
#
loop_
_entity.id
_entity.type
_entity.pdbx_description
1 polymer ?
#
loop_
_entity_poly.entity_id
_entity_poly.type
_entity_poly.pdbx_seq_one_letter_code
_entity_poly.pdbx_strand_id
1 'polypeptide(L)'
;MRRRHHFHIDHAGHSVSATVETGHHVEVEILVDGKETGHGTTHHDRPVTVQVELPTEPPMPVSVRATPGPGLPRCVLEAPDADPQVMSPRHY
;
A
#
# COMPACT_ATOMS: atom_id res chain seq x y z
N MET A 1 17.73 -9.85 7.56
CA MET A 1 16.94 -9.12 8.59
C MET A 1 15.64 -8.68 7.92
N ARG A 2 14.50 -8.83 8.61
CA ARG A 2 13.23 -8.30 8.13
C ARG A 2 13.11 -6.84 8.56
N ARG A 3 12.65 -5.94 7.68
CA ARG A 3 12.36 -4.54 8.02
C ARG A 3 10.94 -4.21 7.62
N ARG A 4 10.17 -3.65 8.55
CA ARG A 4 8.82 -3.18 8.32
C ARG A 4 8.84 -1.69 8.00
N HIS A 5 8.10 -1.30 6.99
CA HIS A 5 7.96 0.07 6.55
C HIS A 5 6.47 0.40 6.44
N HIS A 6 6.05 1.48 7.07
CA HIS A 6 4.66 1.89 7.10
C HIS A 6 4.47 3.10 6.21
N PHE A 7 3.38 3.10 5.45
CA PHE A 7 2.98 4.18 4.56
C PHE A 7 1.54 4.54 4.80
N HIS A 8 1.21 5.79 4.56
CA HIS A 8 -0.14 6.29 4.76
C HIS A 8 -0.47 7.39 3.74
N ILE A 9 -1.73 7.42 3.32
CA ILE A 9 -2.34 8.48 2.54
C ILE A 9 -3.83 8.57 2.87
N ASP A 10 -4.38 9.78 2.82
CA ASP A 10 -5.82 10.00 2.85
C ASP A 10 -6.33 10.16 1.41
N HIS A 11 -7.31 9.35 1.01
CA HIS A 11 -7.90 9.39 -0.32
C HIS A 11 -9.42 9.25 -0.25
N ALA A 12 -10.14 10.10 -0.98
CA ALA A 12 -11.61 10.12 -1.00
C ALA A 12 -12.27 10.17 0.40
N GLY A 13 -11.61 10.76 1.39
CA GLY A 13 -12.10 10.83 2.78
C GLY A 13 -11.80 9.58 3.64
N HIS A 14 -11.09 8.60 3.08
CA HIS A 14 -10.70 7.37 3.76
C HIS A 14 -9.19 7.31 3.97
N SER A 15 -8.79 6.73 5.10
CA SER A 15 -7.39 6.51 5.43
C SER A 15 -6.92 5.20 4.81
N VAL A 16 -5.90 5.26 3.95
CA VAL A 16 -5.26 4.09 3.37
C VAL A 16 -3.85 3.95 3.93
N SER A 17 -3.57 2.81 4.55
CA SER A 17 -2.26 2.50 5.12
C SER A 17 -1.71 1.24 4.47
N ALA A 18 -0.40 1.24 4.20
CA ALA A 18 0.30 0.08 3.66
C ALA A 18 1.48 -0.26 4.55
N THR A 19 1.56 -1.51 4.98
CA THR A 19 2.72 -2.06 5.67
C THR A 19 3.49 -2.94 4.70
N VAL A 20 4.76 -2.61 4.46
CA VAL A 20 5.67 -3.39 3.61
C VAL A 20 6.74 -4.02 4.49
N GLU A 21 6.70 -5.33 4.65
CA GLU A 21 7.76 -6.10 5.29
C GLU A 21 8.75 -6.56 4.22
N THR A 22 9.98 -6.05 4.27
CA THR A 22 11.07 -6.40 3.36
C THR A 22 11.97 -7.47 3.96
N GLY A 23 12.42 -8.44 3.16
CA GLY A 23 13.22 -9.59 3.59
C GLY A 23 13.50 -10.57 2.43
N HIS A 24 13.54 -11.87 2.71
CA HIS A 24 13.64 -12.91 1.66
C HIS A 24 12.37 -12.94 0.77
N HIS A 25 11.24 -12.62 1.37
CA HIS A 25 9.97 -12.35 0.70
C HIS A 25 9.54 -10.94 1.12
N VAL A 26 8.84 -10.26 0.24
CA VAL A 26 8.20 -8.99 0.53
C VAL A 26 6.72 -9.26 0.76
N GLU A 27 6.24 -8.83 1.91
CA GLU A 27 4.83 -8.93 2.30
C GLU A 27 4.25 -7.53 2.39
N VAL A 28 3.04 -7.36 1.85
CA VAL A 28 2.35 -6.08 1.77
C VAL A 28 0.95 -6.27 2.32
N GLU A 29 0.65 -5.57 3.40
CA GLU A 29 -0.67 -5.50 4.02
C GLU A 29 -1.26 -4.11 3.80
N ILE A 30 -2.51 -4.05 3.38
CA ILE A 30 -3.25 -2.81 3.14
C ILE A 30 -4.43 -2.72 4.09
N LEU A 31 -4.48 -1.61 4.83
CA LEU A 31 -5.58 -1.26 5.70
C LEU A 31 -6.34 -0.06 5.12
N VAL A 32 -7.67 -0.13 5.10
CA VAL A 32 -8.56 1.00 4.84
C VAL A 32 -9.32 1.29 6.12
N ASP A 33 -9.23 2.53 6.62
CA ASP A 33 -9.79 2.97 7.90
C ASP A 33 -9.39 2.07 9.09
N GLY A 34 -8.18 1.52 9.02
CA GLY A 34 -7.62 0.62 10.05
C GLY A 34 -8.10 -0.82 9.95
N LYS A 35 -8.90 -1.18 8.95
CA LYS A 35 -9.32 -2.56 8.68
C LYS A 35 -8.52 -3.16 7.52
N GLU A 36 -8.05 -4.38 7.66
CA GLU A 36 -7.40 -5.10 6.57
C GLU A 36 -8.37 -5.32 5.41
N THR A 37 -7.95 -4.89 4.23
CA THR A 37 -8.74 -4.99 2.98
C THR A 37 -7.98 -5.70 1.87
N GLY A 38 -6.65 -5.80 1.97
CA GLY A 38 -5.84 -6.48 0.97
C GLY A 38 -4.49 -6.92 1.50
N HIS A 39 -4.00 -8.00 0.91
CA HIS A 39 -2.70 -8.58 1.21
C HIS A 39 -2.04 -9.01 -0.11
N GLY A 40 -0.73 -8.78 -0.25
CA GLY A 40 0.06 -9.28 -1.37
C GLY A 40 1.45 -9.74 -0.95
N THR A 41 2.00 -10.72 -1.66
CA THR A 41 3.40 -11.14 -1.48
C THR A 41 4.14 -11.11 -2.81
N THR A 42 5.44 -10.83 -2.74
CA THR A 42 6.32 -10.88 -3.90
C THR A 42 7.72 -11.33 -3.49
N HIS A 43 8.50 -11.75 -4.48
CA HIS A 43 9.88 -12.18 -4.29
C HIS A 43 10.84 -11.14 -4.84
N HIS A 44 11.95 -10.93 -4.12
CA HIS A 44 13.00 -9.98 -4.46
C HIS A 44 12.45 -8.55 -4.63
N ASP A 45 13.07 -7.75 -5.49
CA ASP A 45 12.74 -6.34 -5.73
C ASP A 45 11.60 -6.14 -6.75
N ARG A 46 10.73 -7.14 -6.94
CA ARG A 46 9.61 -7.03 -7.89
C ARG A 46 8.47 -6.25 -7.27
N PRO A 47 7.92 -5.22 -7.95
CA PRO A 47 6.72 -4.56 -7.48
C PRO A 47 5.54 -5.52 -7.34
N VAL A 48 4.69 -5.28 -6.33
CA VAL A 48 3.41 -5.96 -6.15
C VAL A 48 2.30 -4.92 -6.13
N THR A 49 1.20 -5.25 -6.79
CA THR A 49 -0.02 -4.44 -6.78
C THR A 49 -1.10 -5.19 -6.03
N VAL A 50 -1.67 -4.56 -5.01
CA VAL A 50 -2.76 -5.09 -4.20
C VAL A 50 -4.01 -4.28 -4.50
N GLN A 51 -5.08 -4.94 -4.96
CA GLN A 51 -6.36 -4.28 -5.16
C GLN A 51 -7.13 -4.23 -3.85
N VAL A 52 -7.72 -3.08 -3.55
CA VAL A 52 -8.58 -2.85 -2.38
C VAL A 52 -9.75 -1.97 -2.78
N GLU A 53 -10.79 -1.96 -1.95
CA GLU A 53 -11.97 -1.14 -2.16
C GLU A 53 -12.13 -0.13 -1.02
N LEU A 54 -12.35 1.14 -1.38
CA LEU A 54 -12.70 2.17 -0.41
C LEU A 54 -14.21 2.14 -0.15
N PRO A 55 -14.65 2.28 1.11
CA PRO A 55 -16.07 2.25 1.48
C PRO A 55 -16.78 3.57 1.19
N THR A 56 -16.61 4.09 -0.03
CA THR A 56 -17.37 5.21 -0.58
C THR A 56 -18.73 4.74 -1.11
N GLU A 57 -19.62 5.66 -1.49
CA GLU A 57 -20.89 5.36 -2.16
C GLU A 57 -20.91 6.00 -3.56
N PRO A 58 -20.76 5.21 -4.65
CA PRO A 58 -20.53 3.76 -4.71
C PRO A 58 -19.12 3.34 -4.23
N PRO A 59 -18.89 2.06 -3.89
CA PRO A 59 -17.56 1.56 -3.51
C PRO A 59 -16.53 1.86 -4.61
N MET A 60 -15.37 2.39 -4.20
CA MET A 60 -14.34 2.83 -5.14
C MET A 60 -13.19 1.81 -5.16
N PRO A 61 -12.96 1.11 -6.28
CA PRO A 61 -11.81 0.22 -6.42
C PRO A 61 -10.54 1.04 -6.57
N VAL A 62 -9.53 0.75 -5.76
CA VAL A 62 -8.20 1.36 -5.84
C VAL A 62 -7.14 0.27 -5.82
N SER A 63 -5.93 0.61 -6.27
CA SER A 63 -4.78 -0.30 -6.26
C SER A 63 -3.64 0.33 -5.51
N VAL A 64 -3.01 -0.43 -4.61
CA VAL A 64 -1.76 -0.02 -3.96
C VAL A 64 -0.62 -0.78 -4.59
N ARG A 65 0.28 -0.05 -5.25
CA ARG A 65 1.50 -0.59 -5.83
C ARG A 65 2.67 -0.35 -4.89
N ALA A 66 3.18 -1.42 -4.29
CA ALA A 66 4.38 -1.41 -3.49
C ALA A 66 5.58 -1.83 -4.35
N THR A 67 6.60 -0.98 -4.41
CA THR A 67 7.87 -1.26 -5.07
C THR A 67 8.96 -1.43 -4.01
N PRO A 68 9.40 -2.66 -3.72
CA PRO A 68 10.57 -2.90 -2.90
C PRO A 68 11.83 -2.38 -3.62
N GLY A 69 12.81 -1.92 -2.85
CA GLY A 69 14.08 -1.40 -3.37
C GLY A 69 15.14 -1.29 -2.27
N PRO A 70 16.40 -0.98 -2.62
CA PRO A 70 17.47 -0.87 -1.65
C PRO A 70 17.22 0.31 -0.70
N GLY A 71 16.74 0.00 0.51
CA GLY A 71 16.41 1.00 1.54
C GLY A 71 14.91 1.07 1.81
N LEU A 72 14.32 2.25 1.61
CA LEU A 72 12.90 2.51 1.84
C LEU A 72 12.09 2.14 0.59
N PRO A 73 11.11 1.23 0.69
CA PRO A 73 10.22 0.90 -0.41
C PRO A 73 9.35 2.12 -0.76
N ARG A 74 8.78 2.09 -1.96
CA ARG A 74 7.86 3.12 -2.42
C ARG A 74 6.47 2.53 -2.58
N CYS A 75 5.48 3.17 -1.97
CA CYS A 75 4.08 2.82 -2.16
C CYS A 75 3.35 3.93 -2.93
N VAL A 76 2.54 3.53 -3.90
CA VAL A 76 1.71 4.42 -4.72
C VAL A 76 0.28 3.92 -4.69
N LEU A 77 -0.66 4.82 -4.43
CA LEU A 77 -2.09 4.59 -4.58
C LEU A 77 -2.51 4.99 -6.00
N GLU A 78 -3.16 4.08 -6.70
CA GLU A 78 -3.74 4.28 -8.02
C GLU A 78 -5.27 4.17 -7.90
N ALA A 79 -5.97 5.26 -8.19
CA ALA A 79 -7.43 5.34 -8.17
C ALA A 79 -7.93 5.66 -9.59
N PRO A 80 -9.17 5.25 -9.95
CA PRO A 80 -9.72 5.48 -11.28
C PRO A 80 -9.90 6.96 -11.60
N ASP A 81 -10.20 7.77 -10.58
CA ASP A 81 -10.57 9.18 -10.73
C ASP A 81 -9.46 10.16 -10.29
N ALA A 82 -8.23 9.67 -10.10
CA ALA A 82 -7.11 10.51 -9.66
C ALA A 82 -5.78 10.07 -10.26
N ASP A 83 -4.86 11.03 -10.38
CA ASP A 83 -3.46 10.72 -10.71
C ASP A 83 -2.83 9.83 -9.62
N PRO A 84 -1.88 8.94 -9.98
CA PRO A 84 -1.19 8.11 -9.01
C PRO A 84 -0.55 8.92 -7.88
N GLN A 85 -0.89 8.61 -6.63
CA GLN A 85 -0.46 9.36 -5.46
C GLN A 85 0.58 8.59 -4.65
N VAL A 86 1.70 9.23 -4.34
CA VAL A 86 2.74 8.61 -3.50
C VAL A 86 2.28 8.61 -2.05
N MET A 87 2.30 7.45 -1.40
CA MET A 87 1.98 7.35 0.02
C MET A 87 3.16 7.85 0.86
N SER A 88 2.86 8.58 1.92
CA SER A 88 3.88 9.15 2.81
C SER A 88 4.42 8.07 3.75
N PRO A 89 5.75 7.90 3.88
CA PRO A 89 6.32 6.99 4.87
C PRO A 89 6.07 7.51 6.28
N ARG A 90 5.79 6.58 7.20
CA ARG A 90 5.65 6.86 8.64
C ARG A 90 6.67 6.05 9.42
N HIS A 91 7.39 6.76 10.29
CA HIS A 91 8.28 6.17 11.27
C HIS A 91 7.50 6.07 12.59
N TYR A 92 7.29 4.83 13.05
CA TYR A 92 6.75 4.53 14.37
C TYR A 92 7.86 4.00 15.27
#